data_AF-A0A258JGK8-F1
#
_entry.id   AF-A0A258JGK8-F1
#
_cell.length_a   1.000
_cell.length_b   1.000
_cell.length_c   1.000
_cell.angle_alpha   90.00
_cell.angle_beta   90.00
_cell.angle_gamma   90.00
#
_symmetry.space_group_name_H-M   'P 1'
#
loop_
_entity.id
_entity.type
_entity.pdbx_description
1 polymer ?
#
loop_
_entity_poly.entity_id
_entity_poly.type
_entity_poly.pdbx_seq_one_letter_code
_entity_poly.pdbx_strand_id
1 'polypeptide(L)'
;MKLTNEQIAIIDQTLMDKGVVYEEIKLELLDHIVTDIELETEESNFDVAFSKAMLKWKRELEEINPLGKFVTPRIVKEKFSKITTNHYKFSLLAVVIFSVLMTTITRLKPEEYVYYNLHLFFYSVFSLICLININPLGVIKLFDF
;
A
#
# COMPACT_ATOMS: atom_id res chain seq x y z
N MET A 1 -27.95 4.50 1.64
CA MET A 1 -27.25 5.00 2.83
C MET A 1 -28.28 5.60 3.76
N LYS A 2 -28.31 5.14 5.00
CA LYS A 2 -29.18 5.61 6.09
C LYS A 2 -28.52 6.76 6.86
N LEU A 3 -27.19 6.86 6.84
CA LEU A 3 -26.45 7.97 7.47
C LEU A 3 -26.52 9.25 6.63
N THR A 4 -26.49 10.40 7.31
CA THR A 4 -26.40 11.71 6.65
C THR A 4 -24.97 11.98 6.17
N ASN A 5 -24.82 12.88 5.19
CA ASN A 5 -23.50 13.31 4.72
C ASN A 5 -22.65 13.91 5.85
N GLU A 6 -23.27 14.57 6.82
CA GLU A 6 -22.58 15.14 7.99
C GLU A 6 -22.02 14.03 8.90
N GLN A 7 -22.80 12.97 9.12
CA GLN A 7 -22.36 11.80 9.89
C GLN A 7 -21.22 11.06 9.20
N ILE A 8 -21.28 10.93 7.87
CA ILE A 8 -20.20 10.34 7.06
C ILE A 8 -18.94 11.21 7.15
N ALA A 9 -19.07 12.53 7.08
CA ALA A 9 -17.94 13.45 7.24
C ALA A 9 -17.29 13.35 8.64
N ILE A 10 -18.07 13.13 9.69
CA ILE A 10 -17.53 12.88 11.05
C ILE A 10 -16.70 11.59 11.08
N ILE A 11 -17.17 10.52 10.43
CA ILE A 11 -16.45 9.25 10.36
C ILE A 11 -15.14 9.44 9.57
N ASP A 12 -15.19 10.11 8.42
CA ASP A 12 -14.04 10.37 7.56
C ASP A 12 -12.97 11.20 8.29
N GLN A 13 -13.38 12.28 8.95
CA GLN A 13 -12.49 13.10 9.77
C GLN A 13 -11.85 12.29 10.91
N THR A 14 -12.63 11.43 11.58
CA THR A 14 -12.10 10.56 12.64
C THR A 14 -11.04 9.58 12.11
N LEU A 15 -11.21 9.06 10.89
CA LEU A 15 -10.23 8.19 10.25
C LEU A 15 -8.95 8.95 9.90
N MET A 16 -9.08 10.18 9.39
CA MET A 16 -7.94 11.07 9.14
C MET A 16 -7.17 11.39 10.42
N ASP A 17 -7.87 11.73 11.50
CA ASP A 17 -7.26 12.04 12.80
C ASP A 17 -6.49 10.84 13.39
N LYS A 18 -6.91 9.62 13.03
CA LYS A 18 -6.23 8.36 13.37
C LYS A 18 -5.10 8.00 12.41
N GLY A 19 -4.80 8.82 11.42
CA GLY A 19 -3.69 8.60 10.49
C GLY A 19 -4.01 7.66 9.32
N VAL A 20 -5.30 7.47 8.98
CA VAL A 20 -5.71 6.78 7.75
C VAL A 20 -5.69 7.81 6.60
N VAL A 21 -4.51 8.04 6.04
CA VAL A 21 -4.25 9.09 5.02
C VAL A 21 -4.31 8.60 3.58
N TYR A 22 -4.35 7.28 3.34
CA TYR A 22 -4.35 6.72 1.99
C TYR A 22 -5.78 6.57 1.48
N GLU A 23 -6.11 7.22 0.37
CA GLU A 23 -7.49 7.35 -0.12
C GLU A 23 -8.19 6.00 -0.34
N GLU A 24 -7.52 5.04 -0.98
CA GLU A 24 -8.10 3.71 -1.22
C GLU A 24 -8.44 2.98 0.09
N ILE A 25 -7.53 3.03 1.07
CA ILE A 25 -7.72 2.38 2.37
C ILE A 25 -8.78 3.12 3.17
N LYS A 26 -8.81 4.45 3.08
CA LYS A 26 -9.79 5.31 3.73
C LYS A 26 -11.19 5.04 3.20
N LEU A 27 -11.37 4.98 1.89
CA LEU A 27 -12.66 4.66 1.24
C LEU A 27 -13.17 3.28 1.66
N GLU A 28 -12.31 2.26 1.68
CA GLU A 28 -12.69 0.91 2.10
C GLU A 28 -13.06 0.85 3.59
N LEU A 29 -12.27 1.49 4.47
CA LEU A 29 -12.60 1.56 5.89
C LEU A 29 -13.88 2.35 6.13
N LEU A 30 -14.06 3.45 5.43
CA LEU A 30 -15.25 4.29 5.53
C LEU A 30 -16.50 3.48 5.17
N ASP A 31 -16.49 2.76 4.05
CA ASP A 31 -17.61 1.91 3.63
C ASP A 31 -17.95 0.82 4.67
N HIS A 32 -16.92 0.15 5.20
CA HIS A 32 -17.10 -0.86 6.24
C HIS A 32 -17.61 -0.29 7.56
N ILE A 33 -17.08 0.85 8.02
CA ILE A 33 -17.52 1.49 9.26
C ILE A 33 -18.93 2.06 9.12
N VAL A 34 -19.25 2.67 7.98
CA VAL A 34 -20.60 3.15 7.67
C VAL A 34 -21.59 1.99 7.72
N THR A 35 -21.26 0.86 7.06
CA THR A 35 -22.11 -0.34 7.09
C THR A 35 -22.31 -0.87 8.52
N ASP A 36 -21.25 -0.96 9.32
CA ASP A 36 -21.34 -1.38 10.72
C ASP A 36 -22.27 -0.47 11.54
N ILE A 37 -22.16 0.85 11.36
CA ILE A 37 -23.01 1.82 12.04
C ILE A 37 -24.45 1.71 11.55
N GLU A 38 -24.69 1.56 10.25
CA GLU A 38 -26.04 1.42 9.69
C GLU A 38 -26.79 0.18 10.18
N LEU A 39 -26.05 -0.91 10.48
CA LEU A 39 -26.60 -2.12 11.09
C LEU A 39 -26.95 -1.91 12.57
N GLU A 40 -26.11 -1.18 13.31
CA GLU A 40 -26.31 -0.92 14.75
C GLU A 40 -27.33 0.22 15.02
N THR A 41 -27.54 1.11 14.03
CA THR A 41 -28.51 2.21 14.11
C THR A 41 -29.95 1.73 13.96
N GLU A 42 -30.18 0.47 13.56
CA GLU A 42 -31.52 -0.14 13.62
C GLU A 42 -32.02 -0.30 15.07
N GLU A 43 -31.12 -0.31 16.05
CA GLU A 43 -31.43 -0.53 17.47
C GLU A 43 -31.03 0.66 18.38
N SER A 44 -30.24 1.63 17.89
CA SER A 44 -29.65 2.70 18.72
C SER A 44 -29.45 4.03 17.98
N ASN A 45 -29.14 5.11 18.71
CA ASN A 45 -28.81 6.40 18.10
C ASN A 45 -27.40 6.38 17.47
N PHE A 46 -27.14 7.33 16.57
CA PHE A 46 -25.87 7.42 15.85
C PHE A 46 -24.64 7.43 16.79
N ASP A 47 -24.67 8.19 17.88
CA ASP A 47 -23.52 8.32 18.78
C ASP A 47 -23.14 6.99 19.44
N VAL A 48 -24.14 6.18 19.82
CA VAL A 48 -23.93 4.85 20.40
C VAL A 48 -23.41 3.89 19.35
N ALA A 49 -24.03 3.86 18.15
CA ALA A 49 -23.60 3.01 17.04
C ALA A 49 -22.18 3.36 16.59
N PHE A 50 -21.86 4.64 16.47
CA PHE A 50 -20.54 5.15 16.14
C PHE A 50 -19.50 4.77 17.19
N SER A 51 -19.78 4.98 18.47
CA SER A 51 -18.86 4.60 19.56
C SER A 51 -18.58 3.10 19.57
N LYS A 52 -19.60 2.27 19.33
CA LYS A 52 -19.48 0.82 19.25
C LYS A 52 -18.64 0.39 18.04
N ALA A 53 -18.87 1.00 16.88
CA ALA A 53 -18.04 0.80 15.69
C ALA A 53 -16.58 1.19 15.95
N MET A 54 -16.31 2.37 16.53
CA MET A 54 -14.95 2.80 16.86
C MET A 54 -14.26 1.87 17.86
N LEU A 55 -14.99 1.29 18.82
CA LEU A 55 -14.44 0.28 19.72
C LEU A 55 -14.09 -1.02 19.00
N LYS A 56 -14.94 -1.49 18.08
CA LYS A 56 -14.67 -2.67 17.23
C LYS A 56 -13.40 -2.47 16.38
N TRP A 57 -13.24 -1.28 15.80
CA TRP A 57 -12.12 -0.93 14.94
C TRP A 57 -10.88 -0.44 15.69
N LYS A 58 -10.96 -0.24 17.02
CA LYS A 58 -9.87 0.30 17.84
C LYS A 58 -8.54 -0.42 17.65
N ARG A 59 -8.55 -1.76 17.59
CA ARG A 59 -7.35 -2.59 17.43
C ARG A 59 -6.70 -2.44 16.04
N GLU A 60 -7.51 -2.24 15.01
CA GLU A 60 -7.05 -2.09 13.62
C GLU A 60 -6.56 -0.66 13.33
N LEU A 61 -7.19 0.30 14.01
CA LEU A 61 -6.81 1.71 14.01
C LEU A 61 -5.74 2.04 15.06
N GLU A 62 -5.28 1.04 15.81
CA GLU A 62 -4.23 1.23 16.81
C GLU A 62 -2.94 1.62 16.11
N GLU A 63 -2.35 2.70 16.61
CA GLU A 63 -1.09 3.21 16.11
C GLU A 63 0.01 2.21 16.42
N ILE A 64 0.63 1.66 15.37
CA ILE A 64 1.83 0.86 15.54
C ILE A 64 3.01 1.76 15.24
N ASN A 65 3.92 1.88 16.21
CA ASN A 65 5.16 2.63 16.03
C ASN A 65 6.34 1.67 15.81
N PRO A 66 6.66 1.26 14.58
CA PRO A 66 7.76 0.34 14.34
C PRO A 66 9.14 0.99 14.56
N LEU A 67 9.29 2.32 14.39
CA LEU A 67 10.60 2.99 14.35
C LEU A 67 10.61 4.47 14.81
N GLY A 68 9.58 4.96 15.50
CA GLY A 68 9.56 6.30 16.13
C GLY A 68 9.25 7.48 15.21
N LYS A 69 9.30 7.32 13.88
CA LYS A 69 9.13 8.42 12.91
C LYS A 69 7.81 8.44 12.14
N PHE A 70 7.14 7.31 12.01
CA PHE A 70 5.89 7.20 11.26
C PHE A 70 4.87 6.46 12.11
N VAL A 71 3.96 7.24 12.67
CA VAL A 71 2.76 6.75 13.33
C VAL A 71 1.80 6.39 12.22
N THR A 72 1.45 5.12 12.09
CA THR A 72 0.53 4.65 11.06
C THR A 72 -0.34 3.54 11.64
N PRO A 73 -1.65 3.55 11.37
CA PRO A 73 -2.56 2.49 11.80
C PRO A 73 -2.08 1.11 11.38
N ARG A 74 -2.33 0.12 12.23
CA ARG A 74 -2.05 -1.28 11.94
C ARG A 74 -2.59 -1.74 10.59
N ILE A 75 -3.85 -1.42 10.30
CA ILE A 75 -4.53 -1.83 9.06
C ILE A 75 -3.86 -1.28 7.80
N VAL A 76 -3.41 -0.01 7.85
CA VAL A 76 -2.69 0.64 6.76
C VAL A 76 -1.36 -0.07 6.52
N LYS A 77 -0.61 -0.34 7.59
CA LYS A 77 0.67 -1.06 7.50
C LYS A 77 0.51 -2.48 6.96
N GLU A 78 -0.47 -3.23 7.45
CA GLU A 78 -0.69 -4.62 7.04
C GLU A 78 -1.08 -4.72 5.56
N LYS A 79 -2.00 -3.86 5.09
CA LYS A 79 -2.36 -3.79 3.66
C LYS A 79 -1.17 -3.39 2.80
N PHE A 80 -0.42 -2.35 3.20
CA PHE A 80 0.74 -1.90 2.44
C PHE A 80 1.88 -2.93 2.40
N SER A 81 2.16 -3.58 3.54
CA SER A 81 3.17 -4.64 3.63
C SER A 81 2.80 -5.82 2.74
N LYS A 82 1.52 -6.23 2.72
CA LYS A 82 1.05 -7.34 1.89
C LYS A 82 1.20 -7.04 0.40
N ILE A 83 0.80 -5.85 -0.04
CA ILE A 83 0.94 -5.39 -1.43
C ILE A 83 2.43 -5.33 -1.80
N THR A 84 3.24 -4.62 -1.02
CA THR A 84 4.67 -4.43 -1.28
C THR A 84 5.44 -5.75 -1.34
N THR A 85 5.17 -6.66 -0.39
CA THR A 85 5.87 -7.95 -0.33
C THR A 85 5.57 -8.82 -1.56
N ASN A 86 4.35 -8.78 -2.07
CA ASN A 86 3.98 -9.59 -3.23
C ASN A 86 4.60 -9.06 -4.53
N HIS A 87 4.57 -7.73 -4.72
CA HIS A 87 5.25 -7.10 -5.86
C HIS A 87 6.76 -7.33 -5.85
N TYR A 88 7.40 -7.23 -4.68
CA TYR A 88 8.84 -7.46 -4.55
C TYR A 88 9.22 -8.91 -4.87
N LYS A 89 8.45 -9.90 -4.42
CA LYS A 89 8.68 -11.32 -4.74
C LYS A 89 8.59 -11.60 -6.24
N PHE A 90 7.57 -11.05 -6.90
CA PHE A 90 7.41 -11.21 -8.35
C PHE A 90 8.55 -10.52 -9.13
N SER A 91 8.91 -9.30 -8.73
CA SER A 91 10.02 -8.55 -9.32
C SER A 91 11.36 -9.30 -9.17
N LEU A 92 11.65 -9.83 -7.98
CA LEU A 92 12.87 -10.62 -7.73
C LEU A 92 12.92 -11.87 -8.62
N LEU A 93 11.80 -12.59 -8.75
CA LEU A 93 11.72 -13.78 -9.59
C LEU A 93 11.93 -13.45 -11.07
N ALA A 94 11.36 -12.35 -11.56
CA ALA A 94 11.59 -11.86 -12.92
C ALA A 94 13.07 -11.53 -13.16
N VAL A 95 13.73 -10.84 -12.23
CA VAL A 95 15.16 -10.51 -12.31
C VAL A 95 16.03 -11.78 -12.35
N VAL A 96 15.71 -12.79 -11.55
CA VAL A 96 16.46 -14.06 -11.54
C VAL A 96 16.30 -14.81 -12.86
N ILE A 97 15.06 -15.00 -13.35
CA ILE A 97 14.81 -15.68 -14.64
C ILE A 97 15.54 -14.95 -15.77
N PHE A 98 15.43 -13.63 -15.77
CA PHE A 98 16.06 -12.80 -16.77
C PHE A 98 17.59 -12.91 -16.73
N SER A 99 18.20 -12.87 -15.55
CA SER A 99 19.65 -13.05 -15.37
C SER A 99 20.15 -14.40 -15.90
N VAL A 100 19.38 -15.48 -15.67
CA VAL A 100 19.69 -16.82 -16.18
C VAL A 100 19.62 -16.85 -17.72
N LEU A 101 18.56 -16.31 -18.32
CA LEU A 101 18.41 -16.21 -19.78
C LEU A 101 19.55 -15.41 -20.42
N MET A 102 19.98 -14.33 -19.79
CA MET A 102 21.09 -13.54 -20.32
C MET A 102 22.40 -14.27 -20.23
N THR A 103 22.66 -14.95 -19.11
CA THR A 103 23.88 -15.76 -18.94
C THR A 103 23.98 -16.87 -19.99
N THR A 104 22.85 -17.50 -20.35
CA THR A 104 22.82 -18.51 -21.42
C THR A 104 23.04 -17.89 -22.80
N ILE A 105 22.41 -16.76 -23.13
CA ILE A 105 22.62 -16.05 -24.40
C ILE A 105 24.09 -15.64 -24.57
N THR A 106 24.71 -15.06 -23.54
CA THR A 106 26.12 -14.63 -23.58
C THR A 106 27.09 -15.79 -23.70
N ARG A 107 26.74 -16.97 -23.16
CA ARG A 107 27.56 -18.19 -23.35
C ARG A 107 27.44 -18.77 -24.76
N LEU A 108 26.30 -18.61 -25.42
CA LEU A 108 26.05 -19.16 -26.76
C LEU A 108 26.61 -18.28 -27.88
N LYS A 109 26.69 -16.95 -27.68
CA LYS A 109 27.24 -16.01 -28.66
C LYS A 109 28.22 -15.02 -27.99
N PRO A 110 29.50 -15.39 -27.83
CA PRO A 110 30.47 -14.63 -27.06
C PRO A 110 31.08 -13.44 -27.82
N GLU A 111 30.41 -12.89 -28.84
CA GLU A 111 30.94 -11.71 -29.54
C GLU A 111 31.08 -10.54 -28.54
N GLU A 112 32.31 -10.06 -28.34
CA GLU A 112 32.66 -9.08 -27.30
C GLU A 112 31.82 -7.80 -27.41
N TYR A 113 31.50 -7.38 -28.64
CA TYR A 113 30.65 -6.22 -28.90
C TYR A 113 29.20 -6.43 -28.44
N VAL A 114 28.63 -7.61 -28.69
CA VAL A 114 27.28 -7.96 -28.23
C VAL A 114 27.27 -8.06 -26.71
N TYR A 115 28.30 -8.65 -26.11
CA TYR A 115 28.45 -8.76 -24.67
C TYR A 115 28.46 -7.39 -23.97
N TYR A 116 29.26 -6.43 -24.45
CA TYR A 116 29.39 -5.12 -23.80
C TYR A 116 28.10 -4.30 -23.85
N ASN A 117 27.46 -4.21 -25.03
CA ASN A 117 26.24 -3.41 -25.20
C ASN A 117 25.08 -3.97 -24.37
N LEU A 118 24.98 -5.30 -24.33
CA LEU A 118 23.94 -6.02 -23.60
C LEU A 118 24.19 -5.93 -22.09
N HIS A 119 25.44 -6.01 -21.62
CA HIS A 119 25.78 -5.79 -20.22
C HIS A 119 25.49 -4.35 -19.75
N LEU A 120 25.81 -3.35 -20.59
CA LEU A 120 25.58 -1.93 -20.28
C LEU A 120 24.08 -1.60 -20.21
N PHE A 121 23.30 -2.12 -21.17
CA PHE A 121 21.84 -2.01 -21.17
C PHE A 121 21.26 -2.56 -19.86
N PHE A 122 21.75 -3.70 -19.35
CA PHE A 122 21.25 -4.26 -18.09
C PHE A 122 21.65 -3.49 -16.85
N TYR A 123 22.86 -2.95 -16.77
CA TYR A 123 23.21 -2.07 -15.66
C TYR A 123 22.30 -0.84 -15.62
N SER A 124 21.93 -0.30 -16.80
CA SER A 124 21.02 0.84 -16.89
C SER A 124 19.59 0.49 -16.45
N VAL A 125 19.04 -0.66 -16.87
CA VAL A 125 17.72 -1.15 -16.46
C VAL A 125 17.69 -1.50 -14.98
N PHE A 126 18.72 -2.18 -14.46
CA PHE A 126 18.85 -2.52 -13.04
C PHE A 126 18.94 -1.26 -12.18
N SER A 127 19.74 -0.27 -12.58
CA SER A 127 19.83 1.03 -11.91
C SER A 127 18.49 1.76 -11.89
N LEU A 128 17.74 1.75 -13.00
CA LEU A 128 16.38 2.31 -13.07
C LEU A 128 15.41 1.61 -12.12
N ILE A 129 15.42 0.27 -12.08
CA ILE A 129 14.59 -0.50 -11.14
C ILE A 129 14.96 -0.17 -9.70
N CYS A 130 16.26 -0.09 -9.36
CA CYS A 130 16.70 0.32 -8.04
C CYS A 130 16.23 1.75 -7.70
N LEU A 131 16.30 2.70 -8.62
CA LEU A 131 15.81 4.08 -8.40
C LEU A 131 14.30 4.11 -8.14
N ILE A 132 13.51 3.34 -8.90
CA ILE A 132 12.05 3.21 -8.68
C ILE A 132 11.76 2.59 -7.30
N ASN A 133 12.57 1.62 -6.88
CA ASN A 133 12.39 0.91 -5.62
C ASN A 133 13.04 1.59 -4.39
N ILE A 134 13.94 2.56 -4.56
CA ILE A 134 14.55 3.33 -3.46
C ILE A 134 13.54 4.30 -2.83
N ASN A 135 12.42 4.61 -3.51
CA ASN A 135 11.44 5.55 -2.97
C ASN A 135 9.98 5.11 -3.19
N PRO A 136 9.52 4.01 -2.56
CA PRO A 136 8.10 3.64 -2.60
C PRO A 136 7.21 4.73 -1.96
N LEU A 137 7.75 5.58 -1.08
CA LEU A 137 7.04 6.73 -0.49
C LEU A 137 7.01 7.97 -1.41
N GLY A 138 7.95 8.12 -2.35
CA GLY A 138 8.03 9.27 -3.24
C GLY A 138 7.33 9.05 -4.59
N VAL A 139 7.29 7.81 -5.07
CA VAL A 139 6.65 7.48 -6.36
C VAL A 139 5.12 7.58 -6.27
N ILE A 140 4.51 7.28 -5.12
CA ILE A 140 3.05 7.44 -4.95
C ILE A 140 2.65 8.93 -4.97
N LYS A 141 3.47 9.83 -4.40
CA LYS A 141 3.26 11.29 -4.52
C LYS A 141 3.32 11.84 -5.95
N LEU A 142 3.85 11.08 -6.91
CA LEU A 142 3.93 11.47 -8.32
C LEU A 142 2.76 10.95 -9.16
N PHE A 143 1.97 10.01 -8.65
CA PHE A 143 0.83 9.42 -9.35
C PHE A 143 -0.54 9.93 -8.84
N ASP A 144 -0.56 10.75 -7.79
CA ASP A 144 -1.75 11.46 -7.32
C ASP A 144 -1.84 12.88 -7.92
N PHE A 145 -2.11 12.97 -9.23
CA PHE A 145 -2.60 14.21 -9.87
C PHE A 145 -3.83 13.91 -10.74
#